data_AF-A0A256ZA11-F1
#
_entry.id   AF-A0A256ZA11-F1
#
_cell.length_a   1.000
_cell.length_b   1.000
_cell.length_c   1.000
_cell.angle_alpha   90.00
_cell.angle_beta   90.00
_cell.angle_gamma   90.00
#
_symmetry.space_group_name_H-M   'P 1'
#
loop_
_entity.id
_entity.type
_entity.pdbx_description
1 polymer ?
#
loop_
_entity_poly.entity_id
_entity_poly.type
_entity_poly.pdbx_seq_one_letter_code
_entity_poly.pdbx_strand_id
1 'polypeptide(L)'
;MEREASLIRIKLKYPNLLEEVEEDLKRLKDLLSKGGAVGEVKKHRAEEESVDALLDRAKKLYIAGELQQAKELFEKVLELAPENPTAKFMLRRINMRL
;
A
#
# COMPACT_ATOMS: atom_id res chain seq x y z
N MET A 1 7.92 17.63 26.28
CA MET A 1 8.00 19.09 26.45
C MET A 1 8.89 19.77 25.40
N GLU A 2 10.15 19.35 25.16
CA GLU A 2 11.06 20.06 24.21
C GLU A 2 10.66 20.01 22.72
N ARG A 3 9.98 18.94 22.28
CA ARG A 3 9.55 18.78 20.87
C ARG A 3 8.46 19.77 20.47
N GLU A 4 7.50 20.03 21.34
CA GLU A 4 6.40 20.98 21.09
C GLU A 4 6.91 22.44 21.08
N ALA A 5 7.85 22.76 21.97
CA ALA A 5 8.49 24.08 22.00
C ALA A 5 9.31 24.36 20.73
N SER A 6 9.93 23.34 20.15
CA SER A 6 10.67 23.43 18.89
C SER A 6 9.75 23.70 17.70
N LEU A 7 8.59 23.04 17.65
CA LEU A 7 7.60 23.24 16.58
C LEU A 7 6.99 24.64 16.61
N ILE A 8 6.66 25.16 17.80
CA ILE A 8 6.14 26.52 17.97
C ILE A 8 7.18 27.55 17.50
N ARG A 9 8.45 27.36 17.84
CA ARG A 9 9.54 28.28 17.46
C ARG A 9 9.77 28.30 15.95
N ILE A 10 9.64 27.16 15.28
CA ILE A 10 9.71 27.05 13.82
C ILE A 10 8.50 27.76 13.18
N LYS A 11 7.30 27.57 13.72
CA LYS A 11 6.05 28.21 13.25
C LYS A 11 6.10 29.74 13.32
N LEU A 12 6.73 30.28 14.36
CA LEU A 12 6.93 31.73 14.51
C LEU A 12 8.00 32.28 13.56
N LYS A 13 9.06 31.51 13.30
CA LYS A 13 10.19 31.95 12.46
C LYS A 13 9.87 31.90 10.97
N TYR A 14 8.98 30.99 10.56
CA TYR A 14 8.60 30.79 9.18
C TYR A 14 7.08 30.62 9.06
N PRO A 15 6.29 31.69 9.28
CA PRO A 15 4.83 31.60 9.30
C PRO A 15 4.25 31.08 7.99
N ASN A 16 4.85 31.45 6.85
CA ASN A 16 4.39 31.05 5.52
C ASN A 16 4.86 29.65 5.10
N LEU A 17 5.90 29.11 5.74
CA LEU A 17 6.42 27.78 5.43
C LEU A 17 5.46 26.68 5.90
N LEU A 18 4.66 26.96 6.94
CA LEU A 18 3.68 26.00 7.44
C LEU A 18 2.41 25.97 6.59
N GLU A 19 1.97 27.12 6.06
CA GLU A 19 0.80 27.20 5.17
C GLU A 19 1.05 26.50 3.83
N GLU A 20 2.22 26.71 3.22
CA GLU A 20 2.62 26.01 1.99
C GLU A 20 2.65 24.48 2.19
N VAL A 21 3.22 24.03 3.32
CA VAL A 21 3.29 22.61 3.67
C VAL A 21 1.90 22.02 3.99
N GLU A 22 1.00 22.80 4.58
CA GLU A 22 -0.38 22.38 4.85
C GLU A 22 -1.21 22.27 3.55
N GLU A 23 -1.04 23.19 2.61
CA GLU A 23 -1.67 23.12 1.29
C GLU A 23 -1.12 21.96 0.45
N ASP A 24 0.19 21.73 0.48
CA ASP A 24 0.81 20.58 -0.18
C ASP A 24 0.36 19.25 0.45
N LEU A 25 0.22 19.18 1.78
CA LEU A 25 -0.37 18.03 2.48
C LEU A 25 -1.83 17.79 2.08
N LYS A 26 -2.61 18.87 1.90
CA LYS A 26 -4.00 18.78 1.47
C LYS A 26 -4.09 18.31 0.02
N ARG A 27 -3.24 18.81 -0.87
CA ARG A 27 -3.11 18.34 -2.26
C ARG A 27 -2.66 16.89 -2.33
N LEU A 28 -1.69 16.49 -1.51
CA LEU A 28 -1.24 15.09 -1.39
C LEU A 28 -2.40 14.18 -0.95
N LYS A 29 -3.17 14.58 0.06
CA LYS A 29 -4.35 13.81 0.52
C LYS A 29 -5.44 13.73 -0.55
N ASP A 30 -5.69 14.82 -1.28
CA ASP A 30 -6.67 14.84 -2.37
C ASP A 30 -6.20 13.99 -3.56
N LEU A 31 -4.90 13.99 -3.87
CA LEU A 31 -4.28 13.10 -4.86
C LEU A 31 -4.34 11.63 -4.43
N LEU A 32 -4.10 11.33 -3.15
CA LEU A 32 -4.29 9.99 -2.57
C LEU A 32 -5.75 9.55 -2.58
N SER A 33 -6.69 10.49 -2.46
CA SER A 33 -8.12 10.20 -2.52
C SER A 33 -8.64 10.01 -3.95
N LYS A 34 -7.93 10.53 -4.96
CA LYS A 34 -8.33 10.50 -6.38
C LYS A 34 -7.54 9.47 -7.20
N GLY A 35 -6.34 9.09 -6.78
CA GLY A 35 -5.58 7.95 -7.30
C GLY A 35 -5.89 6.70 -6.49
N GLY A 36 -6.74 5.81 -7.02
CA GLY A 36 -7.09 4.57 -6.35
C GLY A 36 -5.87 3.72 -5.93
N ALA A 37 -6.05 3.03 -4.81
CA ALA A 37 -5.21 1.96 -4.25
C ALA A 37 -4.03 2.35 -3.34
N VAL A 38 -4.31 2.96 -2.19
CA VAL A 38 -3.68 2.51 -0.95
C VAL A 38 -4.79 2.37 0.09
N GLY A 39 -5.40 1.18 0.08
CA GLY A 39 -6.49 0.83 0.98
C GLY A 39 -6.09 1.09 2.43
N GLU A 40 -6.90 1.89 3.10
CA GLU A 40 -6.94 2.01 4.53
C GLU A 40 -6.95 0.63 5.18
N VAL A 41 -5.89 0.32 5.91
CA VAL A 41 -5.89 -0.22 7.27
C VAL A 41 -7.11 -1.07 7.63
N LYS A 42 -7.27 -2.25 7.01
CA LYS A 42 -8.08 -3.33 7.61
C LYS A 42 -7.22 -4.22 8.49
N LYS A 43 -6.95 -3.64 9.67
CA LYS A 43 -6.98 -4.26 11.01
C LYS A 43 -7.07 -5.80 11.04
N HIS A 44 -5.98 -6.41 11.48
CA HIS A 44 -5.84 -7.81 11.91
C HIS A 44 -7.10 -8.44 12.52
N ARG A 45 -7.54 -9.60 11.99
CA ARG A 45 -7.82 -10.84 12.75
C ARG A 45 -8.37 -11.94 11.84
N ALA A 46 -7.49 -12.89 11.49
CA ALA A 46 -7.73 -14.33 11.40
C ALA A 46 -6.56 -14.92 10.60
N GLU A 47 -5.61 -15.51 11.32
CA GLU A 47 -4.40 -16.16 10.80
C GLU A 47 -3.44 -15.21 10.07
N GLU A 48 -2.29 -14.95 10.70
CA GLU A 48 -1.17 -14.26 10.10
C GLU A 48 -0.56 -15.20 9.03
N GLU A 49 -1.28 -15.38 7.92
CA GLU A 49 -0.83 -16.17 6.79
C GLU A 49 0.39 -15.43 6.23
N SER A 50 1.56 -16.02 6.45
CA SER A 50 2.83 -15.47 5.97
C SER A 50 2.73 -15.16 4.47
N VAL A 51 3.46 -14.14 4.03
CA VAL A 51 3.65 -13.82 2.60
C VAL A 51 3.97 -15.08 1.79
N ASP A 52 4.73 -16.01 2.36
CA ASP A 52 5.08 -17.28 1.72
C ASP A 52 3.88 -18.21 1.54
N ALA A 53 3.01 -18.31 2.55
CA ALA A 53 1.80 -19.14 2.49
C ALA A 53 0.79 -18.58 1.48
N LEU A 54 0.64 -17.25 1.43
CA LEU A 54 -0.16 -16.55 0.42
C LEU A 54 0.38 -16.79 -0.99
N LEU A 55 1.70 -16.72 -1.17
CA LEU A 55 2.36 -17.00 -2.45
C LEU A 55 2.13 -18.43 -2.91
N ASP A 56 2.27 -19.41 -2.02
CA ASP A 56 2.09 -20.82 -2.38
C ASP A 56 0.65 -21.15 -2.72
N ARG A 57 -0.31 -20.57 -2.00
CA ARG A 57 -1.73 -20.69 -2.34
C ARG A 57 -2.04 -20.03 -3.69
N ALA A 58 -1.52 -18.84 -3.94
CA ALA A 58 -1.69 -18.14 -5.22
C ALA A 58 -1.13 -18.94 -6.41
N LYS A 59 0.05 -19.57 -6.23
CA LYS A 59 0.64 -20.46 -7.25
C LYS A 59 -0.24 -21.68 -7.51
N LYS A 60 -0.82 -22.31 -6.47
CA LYS A 60 -1.72 -23.46 -6.63
C LYS A 60 -2.96 -23.09 -7.42
N LEU A 61 -3.58 -21.95 -7.12
CA LEU A 61 -4.74 -21.45 -7.88
C LEU A 61 -4.38 -21.12 -9.33
N TYR A 62 -3.22 -20.53 -9.56
CA TYR A 62 -2.72 -20.29 -10.92
C TYR A 62 -2.56 -21.59 -11.73
N ILE A 63 -2.03 -22.65 -11.11
CA ILE A 63 -1.87 -23.96 -11.74
C ILE A 63 -3.24 -24.62 -11.98
N ALA A 64 -4.19 -24.44 -11.05
CA ALA A 64 -5.56 -24.91 -11.19
C ALA A 64 -6.36 -24.17 -12.28
N GLY A 65 -5.81 -23.09 -12.85
CA GLY A 65 -6.49 -22.26 -13.86
C GLY A 65 -7.44 -21.24 -13.27
N GLU A 66 -7.52 -21.13 -11.94
CA GLU A 66 -8.33 -20.15 -11.22
C GLU A 66 -7.64 -18.79 -11.20
N LEU A 67 -7.48 -18.21 -12.39
CA LEU A 67 -6.67 -17.00 -12.62
C LEU A 67 -7.17 -15.79 -11.82
N GLN A 68 -8.48 -15.64 -11.65
CA GLN A 68 -9.05 -14.52 -10.91
C GLN A 68 -8.73 -14.59 -9.40
N GLN A 69 -8.89 -15.76 -8.77
CA GLN A 69 -8.53 -15.92 -7.36
C GLN A 69 -7.01 -15.90 -7.14
N ALA A 70 -6.24 -16.43 -8.10
CA ALA A 70 -4.78 -16.32 -8.07
C ALA A 70 -4.33 -14.85 -8.09
N LYS A 71 -4.98 -14.01 -8.92
CA LYS A 71 -4.72 -12.57 -9.00
C LYS A 71 -4.94 -11.88 -7.66
N GLU A 72 -6.09 -12.10 -7.03
CA GLU A 72 -6.43 -11.50 -5.72
C GLU A 72 -5.39 -11.84 -4.65
N LEU A 73 -4.92 -13.10 -4.61
CA LEU A 73 -3.87 -13.49 -3.67
C LEU A 73 -2.51 -12.86 -3.98
N PHE A 74 -2.12 -12.75 -5.25
CA PHE A 74 -0.87 -12.07 -5.59
C PHE A 74 -0.94 -10.55 -5.34
N GLU A 75 -2.11 -9.92 -5.48
CA GLU A 75 -2.33 -8.52 -5.09
C GLU A 75 -2.16 -8.36 -3.57
N LYS A 76 -2.78 -9.24 -2.78
CA LYS A 76 -2.59 -9.27 -1.32
C LYS A 76 -1.12 -9.49 -0.91
N VAL A 77 -0.37 -10.30 -1.66
CA VAL A 77 1.08 -10.44 -1.45
C VAL A 77 1.81 -9.13 -1.70
N LEU A 78 1.45 -8.36 -2.72
CA LEU A 78 2.06 -7.05 -2.98
C LEU A 78 1.62 -5.97 -1.99
N GLU A 79 0.44 -6.09 -1.37
CA GLU A 79 0.04 -5.23 -0.26
C GLU A 79 0.95 -5.44 0.96
N LEU A 80 1.31 -6.69 1.26
CA LEU A 80 2.18 -7.04 2.39
C LEU A 80 3.67 -6.90 2.08
N ALA A 81 4.07 -7.20 0.84
CA ALA A 81 5.44 -7.17 0.35
C ALA A 81 5.49 -6.50 -1.04
N PRO A 82 5.48 -5.16 -1.11
CA PRO A 82 5.43 -4.42 -2.38
C PRO A 82 6.60 -4.68 -3.33
N GLU A 83 7.72 -5.16 -2.80
CA GLU A 83 8.91 -5.48 -3.58
C GLU A 83 8.97 -6.95 -4.02
N ASN A 84 7.98 -7.77 -3.68
CA ASN A 84 8.00 -9.19 -3.99
C ASN A 84 8.06 -9.43 -5.52
N PRO A 85 9.19 -9.93 -6.06
CA PRO A 85 9.36 -10.05 -7.50
C PRO A 85 8.47 -11.15 -8.09
N THR A 86 8.19 -12.21 -7.32
CA THR A 86 7.35 -13.32 -7.73
C THR A 86 5.91 -12.87 -7.95
N ALA A 87 5.33 -12.12 -7.01
CA ALA A 87 3.97 -11.63 -7.14
C ALA A 87 3.80 -10.67 -8.32
N LYS A 88 4.75 -9.73 -8.52
CA LYS A 88 4.76 -8.84 -9.71
C LYS A 88 4.78 -9.63 -11.01
N PHE A 89 5.68 -10.62 -11.12
CA PHE A 89 5.82 -11.45 -12.31
C PHE A 89 4.54 -12.25 -12.59
N MET A 90 3.97 -12.88 -11.56
CA MET A 90 2.77 -13.71 -11.71
C MET A 90 1.54 -12.88 -12.08
N LEU A 91 1.33 -11.72 -11.47
CA LEU A 91 0.24 -10.81 -11.84
C LEU A 91 0.32 -10.36 -13.29
N ARG A 92 1.53 -10.02 -13.75
CA ARG A 92 1.74 -9.67 -15.15
C ARG A 92 1.32 -10.81 -16.09
N ARG A 93 1.69 -12.06 -15.77
CA ARG A 93 1.28 -13.22 -16.58
C ARG A 93 -0.23 -13.47 -16.54
N ILE A 94 -0.86 -13.29 -15.37
CA ILE A 94 -2.31 -13.47 -15.23
C ILE A 94 -3.06 -12.42 -16.05
N ASN A 95 -2.67 -11.15 -15.95
CA ASN A 95 -3.28 -10.05 -16.71
C ASN A 95 -3.05 -10.16 -18.23
N MET A 96 -2.10 -10.98 -18.69
CA MET A 96 -1.92 -11.30 -20.12
C MET A 96 -2.82 -12.45 -20.60
N ARG A 97 -3.42 -13.21 -19.67
CA ARG A 97 -4.23 -14.41 -19.95
C ARG A 97 -5.73 -14.20 -19.72
N LEU A 98 -6.09 -13.15 -19.00
CA LEU A 98 -7.46 -12.63 -18.86
C LEU A 98 -7.73 -11.63 -19.98
#